data_AF-A0A4Y1Z6Z7-F1
#
_entry.id   AF-A0A4Y1Z6Z7-F1
#
_cell.length_a   1.000
_cell.length_b   1.000
_cell.length_c   1.000
_cell.angle_alpha   90.00
_cell.angle_beta   90.00
_cell.angle_gamma   90.00
#
_symmetry.space_group_name_H-M   'P 1'
#
loop_
_entity.id
_entity.type
_entity.pdbx_description
1 polymer ?
#
loop_
_entity_poly.entity_id
_entity_poly.type
_entity_poly.pdbx_seq_one_letter_code
_entity_poly.pdbx_strand_id
1 'polypeptide(L)'
;MRKIYNLDWKPNLILPKMNAQSRVRVDALPSSRGEIADRNGKPLAINGTAARIDLVPGKMGSDKDKAATIKQLTKLLGVSKEQIDQALSASWVKVDSLVPITTVDAAKTDLIKKAVELPGVVKTDVSSRVYPDKNASAHLTGYVGKMTAELLKQHKNEGYTANSVIGKTGTGIII
;
A
#
# COMPACT_ATOMS: atom_id res chain seq x y z
N MET A 1 -56.90 15.89 -17.30
CA MET A 1 -56.21 14.68 -16.79
C MET A 1 -54.70 14.87 -16.95
N ARG A 2 -53.90 14.79 -15.87
CA ARG A 2 -52.43 14.85 -15.98
C ARG A 2 -51.90 13.47 -16.38
N LYS A 3 -51.14 13.39 -17.48
CA LYS A 3 -50.40 12.18 -17.84
C LYS A 3 -49.22 12.04 -16.87
N ILE A 4 -49.16 10.90 -16.18
CA ILE A 4 -48.03 10.53 -15.34
C ILE A 4 -47.12 9.65 -16.18
N TYR A 5 -45.87 10.08 -16.34
CA TYR A 5 -44.84 9.28 -17.01
C TYR A 5 -43.98 8.65 -15.92
N ASN A 6 -43.84 7.32 -16.00
CA ASN A 6 -42.97 6.56 -15.10
C ASN A 6 -41.71 6.13 -15.85
N LEU A 7 -40.60 6.09 -15.14
CA LEU A 7 -39.35 5.56 -15.66
C LEU A 7 -39.38 4.02 -15.56
N ASP A 8 -39.31 3.34 -16.70
CA ASP A 8 -39.05 1.89 -16.74
C ASP A 8 -37.57 1.64 -16.44
N TRP A 9 -37.26 1.51 -15.16
CA TRP A 9 -35.89 1.41 -14.68
C TRP A 9 -35.25 0.08 -15.10
N LYS A 10 -34.09 0.15 -15.75
CA LYS A 10 -33.30 -1.00 -16.20
C LYS A 10 -31.80 -0.79 -15.90
N PRO A 11 -31.02 -1.85 -15.64
CA PRO A 11 -29.58 -1.75 -15.36
C PRO A 11 -28.77 -1.04 -16.45
N ASN A 12 -29.25 -1.07 -17.71
CA ASN A 12 -28.61 -0.36 -18.82
C ASN A 12 -28.68 1.18 -18.71
N LEU A 13 -29.52 1.71 -17.82
CA LEU A 13 -29.54 3.13 -17.44
C LEU A 13 -28.39 3.52 -16.51
N ILE A 14 -27.69 2.53 -15.91
CA ILE A 14 -26.47 2.76 -15.12
C ILE A 14 -25.25 2.76 -16.06
N LEU A 15 -25.09 1.69 -16.84
CA LEU A 15 -24.09 1.58 -17.90
C LEU A 15 -24.72 0.95 -19.14
N PRO A 16 -24.51 1.46 -20.36
CA PRO A 16 -25.30 1.09 -21.55
C PRO A 16 -25.37 -0.40 -21.89
N LYS A 17 -24.37 -1.20 -21.48
CA LYS A 17 -24.28 -2.64 -21.76
C LYS A 17 -24.61 -3.54 -20.57
N MET A 18 -25.03 -2.97 -19.43
CA MET A 18 -25.40 -3.77 -18.27
C MET A 18 -26.77 -4.43 -18.43
N ASN A 19 -26.85 -5.68 -18.00
CA ASN A 19 -28.08 -6.44 -17.79
C ASN A 19 -28.25 -6.78 -16.30
N ALA A 20 -29.36 -7.43 -15.93
CA ALA A 20 -29.68 -7.75 -14.54
C ALA A 20 -28.66 -8.66 -13.82
N GLN A 21 -27.84 -9.40 -14.58
CA GLN A 21 -26.79 -10.28 -14.03
C GLN A 21 -25.38 -9.67 -14.11
N SER A 22 -25.26 -8.49 -14.74
CA SER A 22 -23.97 -7.83 -14.94
C SER A 22 -23.40 -7.35 -13.62
N ARG A 23 -22.09 -7.56 -13.44
CA ARG A 23 -21.32 -7.01 -12.32
C ARG A 23 -20.31 -6.01 -12.86
N VAL A 24 -20.13 -4.90 -12.14
CA VAL A 24 -19.08 -3.93 -12.44
C VAL A 24 -17.84 -4.33 -11.66
N ARG A 25 -16.72 -4.48 -12.37
CA ARG A 25 -15.40 -4.71 -11.80
C ARG A 25 -14.49 -3.57 -12.21
N VAL A 26 -13.73 -3.05 -11.26
CA VAL A 26 -12.69 -2.04 -11.49
C VAL A 26 -11.35 -2.72 -11.26
N ASP A 27 -10.57 -2.85 -12.32
CA ASP A 27 -9.19 -3.33 -12.23
C ASP A 27 -8.25 -2.14 -12.49
N ALA A 28 -7.30 -1.92 -11.59
CA ALA A 28 -6.21 -0.98 -11.82
C ALA A 28 -5.08 -1.74 -12.52
N LEU A 29 -4.63 -1.26 -13.68
CA LEU A 29 -3.42 -1.76 -14.33
C LEU A 29 -2.22 -0.97 -13.78
N PRO A 30 -1.38 -1.56 -12.90
CA PRO A 30 -0.24 -0.85 -12.36
C PRO A 30 0.81 -0.63 -13.46
N SER A 31 1.25 0.61 -13.66
CA SER A 31 2.42 0.92 -14.46
C SER A 31 3.68 1.00 -13.59
N SER A 32 4.80 0.54 -14.13
CA SER A 32 6.11 0.72 -13.48
C SER A 32 6.65 2.12 -13.78
N ARG A 33 7.14 2.81 -12.75
CA ARG A 33 7.80 4.12 -12.92
C ARG A 33 9.13 3.93 -13.66
N GLY A 34 9.46 4.82 -14.59
CA GLY A 34 10.75 4.81 -15.30
C GLY A 34 11.95 4.91 -14.35
N GLU A 35 13.09 4.36 -14.74
CA GLU A 35 14.35 4.50 -14.00
C GLU A 35 15.04 5.82 -14.35
N ILE A 36 15.79 6.39 -13.39
CA ILE A 36 16.53 7.64 -13.58
C ILE A 36 18.01 7.31 -13.57
N ALA A 37 18.73 7.73 -14.61
CA ALA A 37 20.17 7.62 -14.72
C ALA A 37 20.81 9.00 -14.88
N ASP A 38 22.08 9.13 -14.49
CA ASP A 38 22.88 10.33 -14.74
C ASP A 38 23.32 10.41 -16.22
N ARG A 39 24.03 11.48 -16.58
CA ARG A 39 24.55 11.68 -17.95
C ARG A 39 25.49 10.58 -18.47
N ASN A 40 26.04 9.77 -17.57
CA ASN A 40 26.96 8.67 -17.87
C ASN A 40 26.26 7.31 -17.76
N GLY A 41 24.93 7.28 -17.58
CA GLY A 41 24.15 6.05 -17.43
C GLY A 41 24.21 5.44 -16.02
N LYS A 42 24.79 6.12 -15.03
CA LYS A 42 24.81 5.63 -13.64
C LYS A 42 23.40 5.70 -13.04
N PRO A 43 22.86 4.61 -12.48
CA PRO A 43 21.52 4.62 -11.90
C PRO A 43 21.46 5.54 -10.67
N LEU A 44 20.58 6.53 -10.73
CA LEU A 44 20.27 7.44 -9.63
C LEU A 44 19.02 6.98 -8.87
N ALA A 45 18.04 6.42 -9.57
CA ALA A 45 16.85 5.85 -8.98
C ALA A 45 16.34 4.67 -9.82
N ILE A 46 16.28 3.48 -9.22
CA ILE A 46 15.87 2.24 -9.88
C ILE A 46 14.68 1.61 -9.18
N ASN A 47 13.98 0.74 -9.89
CA ASN A 47 12.93 -0.09 -9.28
C ASN A 47 13.60 -1.27 -8.58
N GLY A 48 13.53 -1.30 -7.27
CA GLY A 48 14.00 -2.44 -6.48
C GLY A 48 12.86 -3.11 -5.72
N THR A 49 13.26 -3.99 -4.80
CA THR A 49 12.35 -4.73 -3.93
C THR A 49 12.59 -4.34 -2.49
N ALA A 50 11.52 -4.09 -1.75
CA ALA A 50 11.55 -3.99 -0.30
C ALA A 50 10.75 -5.13 0.32
N ALA A 51 11.08 -5.48 1.56
CA ALA A 51 10.37 -6.48 2.31
C ALA A 51 9.32 -5.80 3.18
N ARG A 52 8.04 -6.03 2.87
CA ARG A 52 6.93 -5.61 3.73
C ARG A 52 6.63 -6.71 4.74
N ILE A 53 6.47 -6.31 5.99
CA ILE A 53 6.04 -7.18 7.08
C ILE A 53 4.54 -7.00 7.24
N ASP A 54 3.79 -8.07 6.98
CA ASP A 54 2.34 -8.15 7.13
C ASP A 54 1.98 -9.08 8.30
N LEU A 55 0.86 -8.81 8.96
CA LEU A 55 0.25 -9.66 9.98
C LEU A 55 -0.99 -10.35 9.43
N VAL A 56 -1.17 -11.62 9.77
CA VAL A 56 -2.35 -12.43 9.44
C VAL A 56 -3.08 -12.78 10.73
N PRO A 57 -4.18 -12.08 11.08
CA PRO A 57 -4.85 -12.22 12.38
C PRO A 57 -5.17 -13.68 12.76
N GLY A 58 -5.65 -14.48 11.82
CA GLY A 58 -6.00 -15.89 12.04
C GLY A 58 -4.84 -16.84 12.26
N LYS A 59 -3.60 -16.40 11.99
CA LYS A 59 -2.37 -17.19 12.20
C LYS A 59 -1.59 -16.73 13.44
N MET A 60 -2.07 -15.72 14.18
CA MET A 60 -1.40 -15.20 15.37
C MET A 60 -1.66 -16.04 16.63
N GLY A 61 -2.53 -17.04 16.58
CA GLY A 61 -2.83 -17.91 17.72
C GLY A 61 -3.77 -17.27 18.75
N SER A 62 -3.55 -17.56 20.03
CA SER A 62 -4.38 -17.06 21.14
C SER A 62 -4.11 -15.57 21.41
N ASP A 63 -4.97 -14.90 22.16
CA ASP A 63 -4.75 -13.48 22.54
C ASP A 63 -3.41 -13.24 23.25
N LYS A 64 -2.94 -14.23 24.02
CA LYS A 64 -1.60 -14.20 24.67
C LYS A 64 -0.48 -14.23 23.63
N ASP A 65 -0.59 -15.09 22.63
CA ASP A 65 0.41 -15.26 21.56
C ASP A 65 0.45 -14.02 20.67
N LYS A 66 -0.72 -13.46 20.39
CA LYS A 66 -0.89 -12.18 19.69
C LYS A 66 -0.19 -11.05 20.44
N ALA A 67 -0.44 -10.89 21.74
CA ALA A 67 0.20 -9.86 22.55
C ALA A 67 1.72 -10.03 22.63
N ALA A 68 2.22 -11.26 22.74
CA ALA A 68 3.64 -11.57 22.73
C ALA A 68 4.29 -11.21 21.38
N THR A 69 3.65 -11.59 20.27
CA THR A 69 4.09 -11.28 18.90
C THR A 69 4.17 -9.78 18.66
N ILE A 70 3.13 -9.03 19.04
CA ILE A 70 3.10 -7.57 18.90
C ILE A 70 4.25 -6.93 19.68
N LYS A 71 4.48 -7.35 20.93
CA LYS A 71 5.58 -6.84 21.76
C LYS A 71 6.96 -7.10 21.13
N GLN A 72 7.16 -8.29 20.54
CA GLN A 72 8.42 -8.63 19.88
C GLN A 72 8.60 -7.85 18.57
N LEU A 73 7.54 -7.66 17.77
CA LEU A 73 7.57 -6.83 16.57
C LEU A 73 7.88 -5.37 16.88
N THR A 74 7.30 -4.81 17.94
CA THR A 74 7.62 -3.45 18.40
C THR A 74 9.10 -3.30 18.70
N LYS A 75 9.72 -4.30 19.35
CA LYS A 75 11.16 -4.29 19.65
C LYS A 75 12.04 -4.48 18.41
N LEU A 76 11.64 -5.36 17.49
CA LEU A 76 12.43 -5.70 16.30
C LEU A 76 12.35 -4.62 15.22
N LEU A 77 11.17 -4.03 15.01
CA LEU A 77 10.86 -3.14 13.89
C LEU A 77 10.74 -1.67 14.32
N GLY A 78 10.71 -1.38 15.62
CA GLY A 78 10.54 -0.02 16.14
C GLY A 78 9.15 0.57 15.92
N VAL A 79 8.16 -0.26 15.62
CA VAL A 79 6.76 0.16 15.41
C VAL A 79 6.00 0.19 16.73
N SER A 80 5.17 1.20 16.96
CA SER A 80 4.43 1.28 18.22
C SER A 80 3.33 0.22 18.27
N LYS A 81 2.94 -0.19 19.48
CA LYS A 81 1.84 -1.15 19.67
C LYS A 81 0.54 -0.58 19.10
N GLU A 82 0.30 0.71 19.33
CA GLU A 82 -0.88 1.44 18.90
C GLU A 82 -1.01 1.43 17.37
N GLN A 83 0.10 1.59 16.65
CA GLN A 83 0.13 1.48 15.19
C GLN A 83 -0.28 0.09 14.71
N ILE A 84 0.21 -0.97 15.37
CA ILE A 84 -0.15 -2.35 15.02
C ILE A 84 -1.63 -2.61 15.31
N ASP A 85 -2.11 -2.21 16.49
CA ASP A 85 -3.51 -2.41 16.90
C ASP A 85 -4.47 -1.62 15.99
N GLN A 86 -4.11 -0.41 15.59
CA GLN A 86 -4.85 0.39 14.62
C GLN A 86 -4.88 -0.28 13.24
N ALA A 87 -3.77 -0.85 12.78
CA ALA A 87 -3.72 -1.57 11.50
C ALA A 87 -4.61 -2.82 11.52
N LEU A 88 -4.60 -3.58 12.63
CA LEU A 88 -5.40 -4.79 12.81
C LEU A 88 -6.90 -4.53 13.02
N SER A 89 -7.29 -3.33 13.48
CA SER A 89 -8.69 -2.95 13.72
C SER A 89 -9.36 -2.28 12.52
N ALA A 90 -8.66 -2.13 11.40
CA ALA A 90 -9.25 -1.52 10.21
C ALA A 90 -10.41 -2.36 9.66
N SER A 91 -11.47 -1.70 9.19
CA SER A 91 -12.76 -2.33 8.82
C SER A 91 -12.68 -3.38 7.70
N TRP A 92 -11.61 -3.35 6.90
CA TRP A 92 -11.38 -4.31 5.82
C TRP A 92 -10.64 -5.57 6.29
N VAL A 93 -10.12 -5.59 7.53
CA VAL A 93 -9.32 -6.69 8.07
C VAL A 93 -10.22 -7.88 8.38
N LYS A 94 -9.89 -9.01 7.77
CA LYS A 94 -10.49 -10.33 8.03
C LYS A 94 -9.45 -11.27 8.63
N VAL A 95 -9.91 -12.43 9.08
CA VAL A 95 -9.09 -13.47 9.71
C VAL A 95 -7.91 -13.90 8.82
N ASP A 96 -8.10 -13.94 7.50
CA ASP A 96 -7.12 -14.34 6.49
C ASP A 96 -6.42 -13.16 5.78
N SER A 97 -6.70 -11.92 6.20
CA SER A 97 -6.14 -10.73 5.56
C SER A 97 -4.66 -10.54 5.87
N LEU A 98 -3.92 -10.07 4.86
CA LEU A 98 -2.56 -9.57 5.02
C LEU A 98 -2.61 -8.11 5.45
N VAL A 99 -2.31 -7.85 6.73
CA VAL A 99 -2.35 -6.52 7.33
C VAL A 99 -0.97 -5.89 7.31
N PRO A 100 -0.70 -4.88 6.48
CA PRO A 100 0.63 -4.29 6.35
C PRO A 100 0.99 -3.48 7.59
N ILE A 101 2.11 -3.81 8.22
CA ILE A 101 2.60 -3.12 9.43
C ILE A 101 3.72 -2.15 9.09
N THR A 102 4.76 -2.63 8.40
CA THR A 102 5.90 -1.78 8.02
C THR A 102 6.63 -2.36 6.82
N THR A 103 7.47 -1.54 6.19
CA THR A 103 8.35 -1.95 5.09
C THR A 103 9.80 -1.72 5.51
N VAL A 104 10.63 -2.75 5.35
CA VAL A 104 12.05 -2.73 5.68
C VAL A 104 12.88 -2.98 4.41
N ASP A 105 14.13 -2.54 4.44
CA ASP A 105 15.09 -2.84 3.39
C ASP A 105 15.24 -4.36 3.26
N ALA A 106 15.11 -4.88 2.03
CA ALA A 106 15.24 -6.30 1.73
C ALA A 106 16.62 -6.87 2.11
N ALA A 107 17.65 -6.02 2.20
CA ALA A 107 18.98 -6.39 2.67
C ALA A 107 19.03 -6.75 4.16
N LYS A 108 18.03 -6.38 4.98
CA LYS A 108 17.97 -6.71 6.41
C LYS A 108 17.46 -8.14 6.66
N THR A 109 18.11 -9.12 6.03
CA THR A 109 17.67 -10.52 6.02
C THR A 109 17.51 -11.11 7.41
N ASP A 110 18.40 -10.79 8.35
CA ASP A 110 18.36 -11.35 9.71
C ASP A 110 17.19 -10.81 10.54
N LEU A 111 16.87 -9.52 10.35
CA LEU A 111 15.70 -8.91 10.97
C LEU A 111 14.41 -9.49 10.37
N ILE A 112 14.37 -9.68 9.06
CA ILE A 112 13.23 -10.28 8.37
C ILE A 112 13.01 -11.72 8.86
N LYS A 113 14.07 -12.54 8.93
CA LYS A 113 14.01 -13.93 9.44
C LYS A 113 13.41 -13.99 10.85
N LYS A 114 13.93 -13.18 11.78
CA LYS A 114 13.40 -13.10 13.15
C LYS A 114 11.95 -12.65 13.20
N ALA A 115 11.53 -11.76 12.30
CA ALA A 115 10.15 -11.31 12.24
C ALA A 115 9.20 -12.42 11.74
N VAL A 116 9.57 -13.14 10.66
CA VAL A 116 8.71 -14.21 10.09
C VAL A 116 8.66 -15.49 10.92
N GLU A 117 9.58 -15.66 11.87
CA GLU A 117 9.51 -16.74 12.87
C GLU A 117 8.34 -16.54 13.86
N LEU A 118 7.80 -15.32 13.95
CA LEU A 118 6.72 -15.01 14.87
C LEU A 118 5.35 -15.48 14.32
N PRO A 119 4.45 -15.98 15.19
CA PRO A 119 3.13 -16.44 14.79
C PRO A 119 2.35 -15.38 14.01
N GLY A 120 1.91 -15.73 12.80
CA GLY A 120 1.09 -14.87 11.96
C GLY A 120 1.82 -13.69 11.31
N VAL A 121 3.14 -13.64 11.36
CA VAL A 121 3.94 -12.67 10.61
C VAL A 121 4.32 -13.25 9.25
N VAL A 122 4.11 -12.47 8.19
CA VAL A 122 4.43 -12.85 6.81
C VAL A 122 5.26 -11.74 6.17
N LYS A 123 6.28 -12.13 5.41
CA LYS A 123 7.03 -11.21 4.56
C LYS A 123 6.43 -11.23 3.15
N THR A 124 6.07 -10.05 2.65
CA THR A 124 5.63 -9.85 1.27
C THR A 124 6.64 -8.96 0.54
N ASP A 125 7.15 -9.44 -0.58
CA ASP A 125 7.98 -8.61 -1.45
C ASP A 125 7.11 -7.55 -2.15
N VAL A 126 7.55 -6.30 -2.05
CA VAL A 126 6.89 -5.17 -2.70
C VAL A 126 7.88 -4.38 -3.51
N SER A 127 7.42 -3.86 -4.66
CA SER A 127 8.20 -2.91 -5.43
C SER A 127 8.45 -1.65 -4.61
N SER A 128 9.72 -1.25 -4.52
CA SER A 128 10.15 -0.07 -3.80
C SER A 128 11.21 0.67 -4.59
N ARG A 129 11.31 1.98 -4.39
CA ARG A 129 12.34 2.77 -5.07
C ARG A 129 13.67 2.64 -4.34
N VAL A 130 14.70 2.26 -5.08
CA VAL A 130 16.06 2.15 -4.54
C VAL A 130 16.91 3.29 -5.10
N TYR A 131 17.60 3.98 -4.19
CA TYR A 131 18.55 5.06 -4.49
C TYR A 131 19.96 4.54 -4.15
N PRO A 132 20.73 4.09 -5.15
CA PRO A 132 22.03 3.44 -4.92
C PRO A 132 23.01 4.29 -4.10
N ASP A 133 22.97 5.62 -4.25
CA ASP A 133 23.88 6.54 -3.56
C ASP A 133 23.40 6.99 -2.15
N LYS A 134 22.38 6.32 -1.57
CA LYS A 134 21.81 6.35 -0.19
C LYS A 134 21.82 7.67 0.62
N ASN A 135 22.97 8.33 0.79
CA ASN A 135 23.19 9.48 1.67
C ASN A 135 23.12 10.84 0.96
N ALA A 136 23.43 10.95 -0.33
CA ALA A 136 23.46 12.24 -1.03
C ALA A 136 22.08 12.74 -1.47
N SER A 137 21.09 11.86 -1.54
CA SER A 137 19.83 12.11 -2.27
C SER A 137 18.58 12.08 -1.39
N ALA A 138 18.65 11.64 -0.12
CA ALA A 138 17.48 11.43 0.74
C ALA A 138 16.64 12.71 0.97
N HIS A 139 17.29 13.87 1.05
CA HIS A 139 16.62 15.18 1.15
C HIS A 139 16.08 15.67 -0.21
N LEU A 140 16.64 15.17 -1.31
CA LEU A 140 16.29 15.57 -2.68
C LEU A 140 15.16 14.72 -3.26
N THR A 141 15.11 13.41 -2.97
CA THR A 141 14.23 12.44 -3.63
C THR A 141 12.91 12.19 -2.89
N GLY A 142 12.90 12.44 -1.58
CA GLY A 142 11.76 12.25 -0.69
C GLY A 142 11.14 10.84 -0.67
N TYR A 143 10.09 10.70 0.13
CA TYR A 143 9.44 9.41 0.43
C TYR A 143 8.15 9.25 -0.36
N VAL A 144 7.95 8.09 -0.99
CA VAL A 144 6.66 7.75 -1.60
C VAL A 144 5.71 7.13 -0.59
N GLY A 145 4.44 7.53 -0.62
CA GLY A 145 3.41 6.98 0.26
C GLY A 145 2.07 6.86 -0.45
N LYS A 146 1.17 6.05 0.11
CA LYS A 146 -0.21 5.95 -0.36
C LYS A 146 -0.86 7.34 -0.35
N MET A 147 -1.64 7.63 -1.39
CA MET A 147 -2.49 8.82 -1.47
C MET A 147 -3.40 8.89 -0.24
N THR A 148 -3.36 10.00 0.50
CA THR A 148 -4.33 10.28 1.57
C THR A 148 -5.48 11.11 1.01
N ALA A 149 -6.60 11.17 1.74
CA ALA A 149 -7.75 11.98 1.34
C ALA A 149 -7.40 13.48 1.25
N GLU A 150 -6.45 13.96 2.08
CA GLU A 150 -5.94 15.34 1.99
C GLU A 150 -5.14 15.57 0.70
N LEU A 151 -4.22 14.66 0.35
CA LEU A 151 -3.39 14.76 -0.85
C LEU A 151 -4.22 14.65 -2.14
N LEU A 152 -5.25 13.78 -2.15
CA LEU A 152 -6.16 13.66 -3.29
C LEU A 152 -6.96 14.95 -3.53
N LYS A 153 -7.30 15.68 -2.46
CA LYS A 153 -7.95 16.99 -2.58
C LYS A 153 -7.01 18.06 -3.14
N GLN A 154 -5.72 17.99 -2.81
CA GLN A 154 -4.70 18.92 -3.32
C GLN A 154 -4.35 18.67 -4.80
N HIS A 155 -4.33 17.42 -5.25
CA HIS A 155 -3.95 17.04 -6.62
C HIS A 155 -5.12 16.57 -7.49
N LYS A 156 -6.31 17.14 -7.26
CA LYS A 156 -7.59 16.68 -7.84
C LYS A 156 -7.64 16.70 -9.38
N ASN A 157 -6.78 17.48 -10.02
CA ASN A 157 -6.76 17.69 -11.48
C ASN A 157 -5.55 17.06 -12.18
N GLU A 158 -4.73 16.28 -11.47
CA GLU A 158 -3.50 15.69 -12.00
C GLU A 158 -3.65 14.20 -12.35
N GLY A 159 -4.89 13.68 -12.37
CA GLY A 159 -5.19 12.29 -12.76
C GLY A 159 -4.94 11.24 -11.68
N TYR A 160 -4.61 11.65 -10.46
CA TYR A 160 -4.39 10.72 -9.35
C TYR A 160 -5.68 10.10 -8.81
N THR A 161 -5.59 8.85 -8.37
CA THR A 161 -6.68 8.10 -7.74
C THR A 161 -6.36 7.84 -6.26
N ALA A 162 -7.35 7.40 -5.49
CA ALA A 162 -7.14 6.98 -4.10
C ALA A 162 -6.15 5.81 -3.96
N ASN A 163 -5.87 5.08 -5.04
CA ASN A 163 -4.90 3.99 -5.08
C ASN A 163 -3.50 4.42 -5.55
N SER A 164 -3.33 5.68 -5.94
CA SER A 164 -2.06 6.20 -6.43
C SER A 164 -1.03 6.28 -5.29
N VAL A 165 0.23 6.05 -5.64
CA VAL A 165 1.37 6.26 -4.75
C VAL A 165 2.05 7.56 -5.19
N ILE A 166 2.08 8.55 -4.31
CA ILE A 166 2.65 9.88 -4.57
C ILE A 166 3.86 10.12 -3.65
N GLY A 167 4.85 10.86 -4.12
CA GLY A 167 5.92 11.34 -3.25
C GLY A 167 5.39 12.38 -2.27
N LYS A 168 5.64 12.16 -0.99
CA LYS A 168 5.28 13.04 0.13
C LYS A 168 6.27 14.19 0.33
N THR A 169 7.49 14.10 -0.24
CA THR A 169 8.54 15.13 -0.18
C THR A 169 9.45 15.06 -1.42
N GLY A 170 10.26 16.10 -1.66
CA GLY A 170 11.31 16.12 -2.70
C GLY A 170 10.80 16.03 -4.15
N THR A 171 11.66 15.58 -5.07
CA THR A 171 11.28 15.28 -6.47
C THR A 171 10.31 14.12 -6.62
N GLY A 172 10.02 13.36 -5.55
CA GLY A 172 8.98 12.32 -5.57
C GLY A 172 7.56 12.86 -5.88
N ILE A 173 7.34 14.17 -5.78
CA ILE A 173 6.08 14.84 -6.14
C ILE A 173 5.88 14.91 -7.66
N ILE A 174 6.96 14.85 -8.44
CA ILE A 174 6.92 15.09 -9.89
C ILE A 174 7.45 13.84 -10.58
N ILE A 175 6.55 12.94 -11.02
CA ILE A 175 6.33 12.45 -12.42
C ILE A 175 5.09 11.54 -12.41
#